data_AF-A0A0N4UC57-F1
#
_entry.id   AF-A0A0N4UC57-F1
#
_cell.length_a   1.000
_cell.length_b   1.000
_cell.length_c   1.000
_cell.angle_alpha   90.00
_cell.angle_beta   90.00
_cell.angle_gamma   90.00
#
_symmetry.space_group_name_H-M   'P 1'
#
loop_
_entity.id
_entity.type
_entity.pdbx_description
1 polymer ?
#
loop_
_entity_poly.entity_id
_entity_poly.type
_entity_poly.pdbx_seq_one_letter_code
_entity_poly.pdbx_strand_id
1 'polypeptide(L)'
;MCSINIAFAKLRRCIPTFPYEKRLSKIDTLNLAIAYISLLKDILEARNEDIHSYLTRCIFLARKGDKNAPLWSTSDLLARLSWINWNRLAIKPIFY
;
A
#
# COMPACT_ATOMS: atom_id res chain seq x y z
N MET A 1 22.93 14.75 14.77
CA MET A 1 22.90 13.55 13.91
C MET A 1 21.48 13.01 13.85
N CYS A 2 20.90 12.83 12.67
CA CYS A 2 19.58 12.20 12.57
C CYS A 2 19.74 10.71 12.86
N SER A 3 19.24 10.22 13.99
CA SER A 3 19.29 8.80 14.31
C SER A 3 18.47 8.00 13.30
N ILE A 4 19.00 6.85 12.85
CA ILE A 4 18.30 5.91 11.96
C ILE A 4 16.88 5.57 12.47
N ASN A 5 16.69 5.51 13.79
CA ASN A 5 15.39 5.23 14.39
C ASN A 5 14.37 6.36 14.14
N ILE A 6 14.83 7.62 14.07
CA ILE A 6 13.98 8.77 13.74
C ILE A 6 13.54 8.69 12.27
N ALA A 7 14.45 8.32 11.36
CA ALA A 7 14.10 8.12 9.95
C ALA A 7 13.05 7.01 9.77
N PHE A 8 13.24 5.87 10.44
CA PHE A 8 12.26 4.79 10.47
C PHE A 8 10.93 5.19 11.12
N ALA A 9 10.95 6.03 12.15
CA ALA A 9 9.71 6.55 12.75
C ALA A 9 8.95 7.48 11.78
N LYS A 10 9.66 8.30 11.01
CA LYS A 10 9.07 9.12 9.94
C LYS A 10 8.47 8.25 8.85
N LEU A 11 9.19 7.23 8.38
CA LEU A 11 8.71 6.33 7.33
C LEU A 11 7.44 5.58 7.75
N ARG A 12 7.37 5.08 8.99
CA ARG A 12 6.17 4.39 9.51
C ARG A 12 4.92 5.26 9.55
N ARG A 13 5.06 6.59 9.60
CA ARG A 13 3.91 7.52 9.55
C ARG A 13 3.34 7.68 8.14
N CYS A 14 4.07 7.26 7.12
CA CYS A 14 3.69 7.40 5.71
C CYS A 14 3.04 6.14 5.14
N ILE A 15 3.33 4.96 5.71
CA ILE A 15 2.81 3.66 5.23
C ILE A 15 1.53 3.26 5.99
N PRO A 16 0.64 2.46 5.40
CA PRO A 16 -0.60 2.05 6.06
C PRO A 16 -0.35 1.07 7.22
N THR A 17 -0.94 1.35 8.38
CA THR A 17 -0.83 0.53 9.60
C THR A 17 -2.21 0.13 10.10
N PHE A 18 -2.33 -1.04 10.74
CA PHE A 18 -3.58 -1.39 11.43
C PHE A 18 -3.78 -0.49 12.67
N PRO A 19 -5.03 -0.24 13.11
CA PRO A 19 -5.31 0.64 14.26
C PRO A 19 -4.59 0.24 15.55
N TYR A 20 -4.40 -1.06 15.76
CA TYR A 20 -3.78 -1.63 16.97
C TYR A 20 -2.46 -2.33 16.65
N GLU A 21 -1.79 -1.92 15.58
CA GLU A 21 -0.58 -2.59 15.14
C GLU A 21 0.60 -2.33 16.07
N LYS A 22 1.33 -3.41 16.41
CA LYS A 22 2.64 -3.26 17.04
C LYS A 22 3.60 -2.57 16.07
N ARG A 23 4.63 -1.92 16.62
CA ARG A 23 5.66 -1.29 15.79
C ARG A 23 6.28 -2.31 14.83
N LEU A 24 6.07 -2.10 13.52
CA LEU A 24 6.67 -2.93 12.45
C LEU A 24 8.18 -3.05 12.60
N SER A 25 8.71 -4.23 12.28
CA SER A 25 10.16 -4.45 12.24
C SER A 25 10.81 -3.58 11.17
N LYS A 26 12.15 -3.44 11.19
CA LYS A 26 12.85 -2.63 10.18
C LYS A 26 12.65 -3.20 8.78
N ILE A 27 12.71 -4.52 8.62
CA ILE A 27 12.54 -5.20 7.33
C ILE A 27 11.10 -5.07 6.83
N ASP A 28 10.11 -5.27 7.69
CA ASP A 28 8.69 -5.14 7.30
C ASP A 28 8.36 -3.70 6.91
N THR A 29 8.90 -2.72 7.64
CA THR A 29 8.72 -1.30 7.31
C THR A 29 9.23 -0.97 5.91
N LEU A 30 10.39 -1.53 5.52
CA LEU A 30 10.96 -1.29 4.19
C LEU A 30 10.18 -2.02 3.10
N ASN A 31 9.85 -3.30 3.32
CA ASN A 31 9.07 -4.09 2.36
C ASN A 31 7.70 -3.46 2.11
N LEU A 32 6.99 -3.07 3.17
CA LEU A 32 5.71 -2.39 3.06
C LEU A 32 5.82 -1.03 2.38
N ALA A 33 6.88 -0.27 2.66
CA ALA A 33 7.14 0.99 1.97
C ALA A 33 7.36 0.80 0.47
N ILE A 34 8.13 -0.21 0.06
CA ILE A 34 8.38 -0.53 -1.35
C ILE A 34 7.06 -0.88 -2.04
N ALA A 35 6.26 -1.78 -1.45
CA ALA A 35 4.96 -2.16 -1.98
C ALA A 35 4.03 -0.94 -2.07
N TYR A 36 3.97 -0.11 -1.03
CA TYR A 36 3.08 1.05 -1.01
C TYR A 36 3.49 2.13 -2.02
N ILE A 37 4.79 2.37 -2.19
CA ILE A 37 5.29 3.27 -3.25
C ILE A 37 4.89 2.73 -4.63
N SER A 38 5.01 1.42 -4.86
CA SER A 38 4.59 0.82 -6.13
C SER A 38 3.08 0.99 -6.37
N LEU A 39 2.24 0.77 -5.35
CA LEU A 39 0.80 1.01 -5.45
C LEU A 39 0.49 2.46 -5.86
N LEU A 40 1.10 3.42 -5.17
CA LEU A 40 0.86 4.84 -5.44
C LEU A 40 1.34 5.25 -6.84
N LYS A 41 2.46 4.70 -7.32
CA LYS A 41 2.94 4.92 -8.69
C LYS A 41 1.95 4.39 -9.71
N ASP A 42 1.48 3.16 -9.55
CA ASP A 42 0.53 2.57 -10.49
C ASP A 42 -0.79 3.37 -10.54
N ILE A 43 -1.30 3.82 -9.38
CA ILE A 43 -2.48 4.70 -9.31
C ILE A 43 -2.24 6.03 -10.05
N LEU A 44 -1.05 6.61 -9.92
CA LEU A 44 -0.69 7.85 -10.61
C LEU A 44 -0.51 7.69 -12.13
N GLU A 45 -0.20 6.48 -12.61
CA GLU A 45 -0.06 6.14 -14.02
C GLU A 45 -1.41 5.76 -14.64
N ALA A 46 -2.31 5.16 -13.87
CA ALA A 46 -3.67 4.78 -14.28
C ALA A 46 -4.64 5.97 -14.48
N ARG A 47 -4.16 7.18 -14.81
CA ARG A 47 -4.95 8.44 -14.84
C ARG A 47 -6.24 8.40 -15.66
N ASN A 48 -6.32 7.50 -16.64
CA ASN A 48 -7.46 7.36 -17.54
C ASN A 48 -8.39 6.20 -17.16
N GLU A 49 -8.06 5.42 -16.13
CA GLU A 49 -8.87 4.31 -15.62
C GLU A 49 -9.49 4.72 -14.28
N ASP A 50 -10.72 4.28 -14.03
CA ASP A 50 -11.30 4.38 -12.70
C ASP A 50 -10.46 3.57 -11.70
N ILE A 51 -10.05 4.20 -10.60
CA ILE A 51 -9.14 3.60 -9.62
C ILE A 51 -9.77 2.35 -8.99
N HIS A 52 -11.08 2.33 -8.79
CA HIS A 52 -11.77 1.17 -8.23
C HIS A 52 -11.75 -0.01 -9.21
N SER A 53 -11.98 0.24 -10.50
CA SER A 53 -11.82 -0.78 -11.55
C SER A 53 -10.38 -1.31 -11.62
N TYR A 54 -9.38 -0.44 -11.59
CA TYR A 54 -7.96 -0.83 -11.59
C TYR A 54 -7.63 -1.72 -10.38
N LEU A 55 -7.96 -1.27 -9.16
CA LEU A 55 -7.64 -2.01 -7.93
C LEU A 55 -8.38 -3.34 -7.85
N THR A 56 -9.65 -3.37 -8.26
CA THR A 56 -10.44 -4.62 -8.33
C THR A 56 -9.78 -5.63 -9.26
N ARG A 57 -9.31 -5.19 -10.43
CA ARG A 57 -8.57 -6.04 -11.37
C ARG A 57 -7.25 -6.54 -10.78
N CYS A 58 -6.47 -5.66 -10.16
CA CYS A 58 -5.20 -6.04 -9.53
C CYS A 58 -5.38 -7.05 -8.38
N ILE A 59 -6.39 -6.86 -7.54
CA ILE A 59 -6.70 -7.77 -6.44
C ILE A 59 -7.15 -9.13 -6.98
N PHE A 60 -7.96 -9.15 -8.05
CA PHE A 60 -8.35 -10.38 -8.72
C PHE A 60 -7.14 -11.16 -9.25
N LEU A 61 -6.23 -10.48 -9.95
CA LEU A 61 -4.98 -11.09 -10.46
C LEU A 61 -4.10 -11.63 -9.32
N ALA A 62 -3.94 -10.86 -8.25
CA ALA A 62 -3.16 -11.27 -7.09
C ALA A 62 -3.75 -12.52 -6.40
N ARG A 63 -5.07 -12.59 -6.26
CA ARG A 63 -5.76 -13.76 -5.68
C ARG A 63 -5.67 -15.00 -6.57
N LYS A 64 -5.62 -14.81 -7.89
CA LYS A 64 -5.42 -15.90 -8.86
C LYS A 64 -3.98 -16.42 -8.89
N GLY A 65 -3.03 -15.72 -8.25
CA GLY A 65 -1.60 -16.02 -8.39
C GLY A 65 -1.09 -15.74 -9.80
N ASP A 66 -1.70 -14.76 -10.48
CA ASP A 66 -1.33 -14.40 -11.85
C ASP A 66 0.08 -13.78 -11.89
N LYS A 67 0.88 -14.16 -12.89
CA LYS A 67 2.22 -13.60 -13.10
C LYS A 67 2.20 -12.11 -13.42
N ASN A 68 1.06 -11.61 -13.90
CA ASN A 68 0.82 -10.20 -14.20
C ASN A 68 0.27 -9.41 -13.00
N ALA A 69 0.18 -10.02 -11.81
CA ALA A 69 -0.18 -9.30 -10.60
C ALA A 69 0.86 -8.20 -10.32
N PRO A 70 0.44 -7.01 -9.88
CA PRO A 70 1.36 -5.90 -9.69
C PRO A 70 2.28 -6.14 -8.50
N LEU A 71 3.48 -5.56 -8.52
CA LEU A 71 4.49 -5.73 -7.46
C LEU A 71 3.94 -5.37 -6.06
N TRP A 72 3.06 -4.37 -6.00
CA TRP A 72 2.48 -3.93 -4.74
C TRP A 72 1.49 -4.92 -4.12
N SER A 73 0.95 -5.88 -4.87
CA SER A 73 -0.08 -6.82 -4.38
C SER A 73 0.48 -7.95 -3.50
N THR A 74 1.39 -7.60 -2.60
CA THR A 74 1.86 -8.46 -1.51
C THR A 74 0.70 -8.77 -0.56
N SER A 75 0.73 -9.95 0.07
CA SER A 75 -0.30 -10.35 1.04
C SER A 75 -0.48 -9.32 2.17
N ASP A 76 0.63 -8.74 2.64
CA ASP A 76 0.61 -7.73 3.71
C ASP A 76 -0.05 -6.42 3.26
N LEU A 77 0.32 -5.86 2.10
CA LEU A 77 -0.31 -4.63 1.62
C LEU A 77 -1.79 -4.85 1.22
N LEU A 78 -2.13 -6.00 0.63
CA LEU A 78 -3.51 -6.36 0.32
C LEU A 78 -4.40 -6.35 1.57
N ALA A 79 -3.91 -6.89 2.69
CA ALA A 79 -4.63 -6.88 3.97
C ALA A 79 -4.81 -5.47 4.56
N ARG A 80 -3.98 -4.51 4.12
CA ARG A 80 -3.99 -3.12 4.61
C ARG A 80 -4.78 -2.16 3.74
N LEU A 81 -5.32 -2.59 2.59
CA LEU A 81 -6.00 -1.69 1.66
C LEU A 81 -7.17 -0.93 2.30
N SER A 82 -7.95 -1.58 3.17
CA SER A 82 -9.04 -0.94 3.90
C SER A 82 -8.58 0.11 4.92
N TRP A 83 -7.30 0.09 5.31
CA TRP A 83 -6.69 0.98 6.29
C TRP A 83 -5.85 2.09 5.67
N ILE A 84 -5.74 2.12 4.33
CA ILE A 84 -5.17 3.27 3.63
C ILE A 84 -6.09 4.46 3.84
N ASN A 85 -5.50 5.61 4.14
CA ASN A 85 -6.25 6.87 4.20
C ASN A 85 -6.52 7.37 2.78
N TRP A 86 -7.50 6.76 2.11
CA TRP A 86 -7.88 7.11 0.74
C TRP A 86 -8.31 8.57 0.60
N ASN A 87 -8.92 9.14 1.64
CA ASN A 87 -9.27 10.55 1.69
C ASN A 87 -8.04 11.48 1.55
N ARG A 88 -6.90 11.12 2.17
CA ARG A 88 -5.63 11.86 1.99
C ARG A 88 -5.07 11.75 0.57
N LEU A 89 -5.44 10.71 -0.16
CA LEU A 89 -5.07 10.53 -1.57
C LEU A 89 -6.09 11.17 -2.52
N ALA A 90 -7.14 11.82 -1.99
CA ALA A 90 -8.28 12.32 -2.74
C ALA A 90 -9.00 11.22 -3.57
N ILE A 91 -8.94 9.97 -3.10
CA ILE A 91 -9.58 8.80 -3.70
C ILE A 91 -10.76 8.41 -2.81
N LYS A 92 -11.92 8.11 -3.40
CA LYS A 92 -13.06 7.59 -2.62
C LYS A 92 -12.68 6.23 -2.01
N PRO A 93 -12.95 6.00 -0.72
CA PRO A 93 -12.61 4.74 -0.06
C PRO A 93 -13.28 3.55 -0.77
N ILE A 94 -12.51 2.47 -0.89
CA ILE A 94 -12.96 1.19 -1.44
C ILE A 94 -13.62 0.45 -0.29
N PHE A 95 -14.94 0.39 -0.27
CA PHE A 95 -15.68 -0.48 0.62
C PHE A 95 -15.89 -1.82 -0.10
N TYR A 96 -15.36 -2.90 0.48
CA TYR A 96 -15.75 -4.27 0.15
C TYR A 96 -16.76 -4.77 1.16
#